data_AF-A0A4R5U2U6-F1
#
_entry.id   AF-A0A4R5U2U6-F1
#
_cell.length_a   1.000
_cell.length_b   1.000
_cell.length_c   1.000
_cell.angle_alpha   90.00
_cell.angle_beta   90.00
_cell.angle_gamma   90.00
#
_symmetry.space_group_name_H-M   'P 1'
#
loop_
_entity.id
_entity.type
_entity.pdbx_description
1 polymer ?
#
loop_
_entity_poly.entity_id
_entity_poly.type
_entity_poly.pdbx_seq_one_letter_code
_entity_poly.pdbx_strand_id
1 'polypeptide(L)'
;MSTEATPEVKPPANRNKLLIITGSVIVVLLAIIAIAVSSQAIRASEEAAAEASAVAEASKKAEIAAAAEQAVANQLETDAEDANDVCEQRLKQKLPTAVVKAAKTVSTYKESDGSFDTTGVYTNPDKGDTIPMQFACSSIKGNDKSWNVFLKSTSR
;
A
#
# COMPACT_ATOMS: atom_id res chain seq x y z
N MET A 1 -53.94 34.90 94.27
CA MET A 1 -52.79 34.32 93.54
C MET A 1 -53.19 32.93 93.08
N SER A 2 -52.92 32.61 91.80
CA SER A 2 -52.52 31.30 91.27
C SER A 2 -52.94 31.21 89.80
N THR A 3 -51.96 31.39 88.92
CA THR A 3 -52.02 31.07 87.50
C THR A 3 -51.18 29.83 87.27
N GLU A 4 -51.79 28.78 86.74
CA GLU A 4 -51.15 27.53 86.28
C GLU A 4 -51.67 27.30 84.85
N ALA A 5 -50.85 27.64 83.85
CA ALA A 5 -50.01 26.74 83.06
C ALA A 5 -50.79 25.86 82.07
N THR A 6 -50.81 26.28 80.81
CA THR A 6 -51.26 25.48 79.66
C THR A 6 -50.03 25.11 78.83
N PRO A 7 -49.74 23.82 78.56
CA PRO A 7 -48.72 23.44 77.58
C PRO A 7 -49.40 23.31 76.21
N GLU A 8 -49.10 24.21 75.27
CA GLU A 8 -49.55 24.06 73.88
C GLU A 8 -48.48 23.35 73.05
N VAL A 9 -48.85 22.17 72.55
CA VAL A 9 -48.02 21.23 71.80
C VAL A 9 -47.75 21.79 70.40
N LYS A 10 -46.47 22.01 70.07
CA LYS A 10 -46.01 22.46 68.75
C LYS A 10 -46.13 21.29 67.74
N PRO A 11 -46.79 21.46 66.58
CA PRO A 11 -46.94 20.38 65.60
C PRO A 11 -45.60 20.05 64.90
N PRO A 12 -45.43 18.82 64.41
CA PRO A 12 -44.14 18.32 63.93
C PRO A 12 -43.69 19.02 62.65
N ALA A 13 -42.39 19.32 62.60
CA ALA A 13 -41.75 19.90 61.43
C ALA A 13 -41.90 19.00 60.20
N ASN A 14 -42.29 19.64 59.11
CA ASN A 14 -42.58 19.14 57.77
C ASN A 14 -41.48 18.21 57.21
N ARG A 15 -41.55 16.91 57.52
CA ARG A 15 -40.63 15.85 57.03
C ARG A 15 -40.68 15.65 55.51
N ASN A 16 -41.80 16.00 54.86
CA ASN A 16 -41.94 15.87 53.39
C ASN A 16 -41.09 16.88 52.62
N LYS A 17 -40.94 18.12 53.12
CA LYS A 17 -40.06 19.10 52.47
C LYS A 17 -38.58 18.69 52.54
N LEU A 18 -38.15 18.05 53.63
CA LEU A 18 -36.77 17.59 53.78
C LEU A 18 -36.46 16.43 52.82
N LEU A 19 -37.37 15.45 52.69
CA LEU A 19 -37.19 14.30 51.80
C LEU A 19 -37.16 14.68 50.31
N ILE A 20 -37.97 15.67 49.89
CA ILE A 20 -38.00 16.15 48.50
C ILE A 20 -36.68 16.86 48.14
N ILE A 21 -36.13 17.66 49.05
CA ILE A 21 -34.86 18.37 48.82
C ILE A 21 -33.72 17.36 48.71
N THR A 22 -33.60 16.41 49.64
CA THR A 22 -32.52 15.41 49.60
C THR A 22 -32.64 14.47 48.40
N GLY A 23 -33.86 14.09 48.00
CA GLY A 23 -34.11 13.29 46.79
C GLY A 23 -33.71 14.02 45.51
N SER A 24 -34.02 15.32 45.41
CA SER A 24 -33.67 16.13 44.23
C SER A 24 -32.15 16.27 44.04
N VAL A 25 -31.38 16.40 45.13
CA VAL A 25 -29.92 16.50 45.07
C VAL A 25 -29.27 15.20 44.56
N ILE A 26 -29.81 14.04 44.96
CA ILE A 26 -29.31 12.74 44.51
C ILE A 26 -29.61 12.53 43.02
N VAL A 27 -30.80 12.90 42.56
CA VAL A 27 -31.17 12.81 41.13
C VAL A 27 -30.31 13.73 40.28
N VAL A 28 -30.02 14.95 40.75
CA VAL A 28 -29.11 15.88 40.07
C VAL A 28 -27.68 15.34 40.04
N LEU A 29 -27.18 14.74 41.12
CA LEU A 29 -25.85 14.12 41.13
C LEU A 29 -25.75 12.93 40.17
N LEU A 30 -26.77 12.07 40.13
CA LEU A 30 -26.83 10.94 39.20
C LEU A 30 -26.90 11.40 37.74
N ALA A 31 -27.63 12.47 37.44
CA ALA A 31 -27.67 13.06 36.10
C ALA A 31 -26.31 13.63 35.67
N ILE A 32 -25.57 14.29 36.58
CA ILE A 32 -24.22 14.81 36.28
C ILE A 32 -23.24 13.67 36.01
N ILE A 33 -23.28 12.59 36.80
CA ILE A 33 -22.45 11.40 36.59
C ILE A 33 -22.82 10.71 35.26
N ALA A 34 -24.11 10.57 34.95
CA ALA A 34 -24.56 9.98 33.68
C ALA A 34 -24.10 10.78 32.46
N ILE A 35 -24.16 12.12 32.51
CA ILE A 35 -23.64 13.00 31.44
C ILE A 35 -22.11 12.87 31.32
N ALA A 36 -21.39 12.81 32.44
CA ALA A 36 -19.93 12.64 32.45
C ALA A 36 -19.46 11.27 31.90
N VAL A 37 -20.23 10.20 32.16
CA VAL A 37 -19.93 8.84 31.64
C VAL A 37 -20.33 8.73 30.16
N SER A 38 -21.45 9.34 29.76
CA SER A 38 -21.87 9.39 28.34
C SER A 38 -20.89 10.17 27.47
N SER A 39 -20.32 11.26 28.00
CA SER A 39 -19.32 12.09 27.30
C SER A 39 -18.00 11.35 27.06
N GLN A 40 -17.58 10.47 27.98
CA GLN A 40 -16.39 9.64 27.80
C GLN A 40 -16.62 8.49 26.81
N ALA A 41 -17.82 7.90 26.80
CA ALA A 41 -18.18 6.85 25.83
C ALA A 41 -18.22 7.37 24.38
N ILE A 42 -18.67 8.61 24.16
CA ILE A 42 -18.66 9.25 22.83
C ILE A 42 -17.22 9.50 22.35
N ARG A 43 -16.34 10.00 23.23
CA ARG A 43 -14.93 10.23 22.86
C ARG A 43 -14.16 8.94 22.59
N ALA A 44 -14.39 7.89 23.37
CA ALA A 44 -13.76 6.59 23.15
C ALA A 44 -14.24 5.89 21.85
N SER A 45 -15.49 6.12 21.43
CA SER A 45 -16.02 5.57 20.17
C SER A 45 -15.58 6.37 18.94
N GLU A 46 -15.37 7.68 19.05
CA GLU A 46 -14.74 8.48 17.99
C GLU A 46 -13.25 8.14 17.83
N GLU A 47 -12.52 7.91 18.91
CA GLU A 47 -11.08 7.56 18.85
C GLU A 47 -10.89 6.15 18.25
N ALA A 48 -11.70 5.17 18.65
CA ALA A 48 -11.68 3.83 18.05
C ALA A 48 -12.13 3.82 16.58
N ALA A 49 -13.10 4.65 16.20
CA ALA A 49 -13.52 4.80 14.80
C ALA A 49 -12.46 5.52 13.94
N ALA A 50 -11.76 6.50 14.50
CA ALA A 50 -10.65 7.19 13.85
C ALA A 50 -9.43 6.27 13.69
N GLU A 51 -9.10 5.47 14.70
CA GLU A 51 -8.04 4.46 14.62
C GLU A 51 -8.39 3.36 13.61
N ALA A 52 -9.62 2.84 13.62
CA ALA A 52 -10.07 1.87 12.62
C ALA A 52 -10.05 2.45 11.19
N SER A 53 -10.46 3.71 11.01
CA SER A 53 -10.38 4.41 9.72
C SER A 53 -8.93 4.63 9.29
N ALA A 54 -8.03 5.02 10.20
CA ALA A 54 -6.62 5.21 9.89
C ALA A 54 -5.92 3.88 9.55
N VAL A 55 -6.26 2.79 10.23
CA VAL A 55 -5.76 1.43 9.91
C VAL A 55 -6.32 0.94 8.57
N ALA A 56 -7.58 1.23 8.25
CA ALA A 56 -8.18 0.91 6.96
C ALA A 56 -7.54 1.74 5.82
N GLU A 57 -7.30 3.03 6.03
CA GLU A 57 -6.61 3.89 5.05
C GLU A 57 -5.14 3.49 4.87
N ALA A 58 -4.44 3.11 5.95
CA ALA A 58 -3.08 2.60 5.88
C ALA A 58 -3.01 1.26 5.14
N SER A 59 -3.92 0.33 5.43
CA SER A 59 -4.04 -0.95 4.72
C SER A 59 -4.34 -0.75 3.24
N LYS A 60 -5.26 0.15 2.89
CA LYS A 60 -5.60 0.47 1.50
C LYS A 60 -4.43 1.13 0.75
N LYS A 61 -3.65 1.99 1.41
CA LYS A 61 -2.42 2.56 0.82
C LYS A 61 -1.35 1.49 0.59
N ALA A 62 -1.20 0.55 1.52
CA ALA A 62 -0.27 -0.57 1.36
C ALA A 62 -0.67 -1.49 0.21
N GLU A 63 -1.95 -1.80 0.04
CA GLU A 63 -2.47 -2.57 -1.09
C GLU A 63 -2.24 -1.87 -2.43
N ILE A 64 -2.46 -0.55 -2.50
CA ILE A 64 -2.19 0.24 -3.71
C ILE A 64 -0.69 0.26 -4.05
N ALA A 65 0.18 0.41 -3.05
CA ALA A 65 1.63 0.37 -3.25
C ALA A 65 2.08 -1.01 -3.76
N ALA A 66 1.61 -2.09 -3.13
CA ALA A 66 1.92 -3.45 -3.57
C ALA A 66 1.42 -3.74 -4.99
N ALA A 67 0.21 -3.27 -5.35
CA ALA A 67 -0.33 -3.40 -6.70
C ALA A 67 0.48 -2.60 -7.73
N ALA A 68 0.96 -1.41 -7.37
CA ALA A 68 1.82 -0.60 -8.23
C ALA A 68 3.20 -1.26 -8.44
N GLU A 69 3.82 -1.78 -7.38
CA GLU A 69 5.08 -2.52 -7.47
C GLU A 69 4.93 -3.77 -8.35
N GLN A 70 3.84 -4.53 -8.20
CA GLN A 70 3.56 -5.68 -9.03
C GLN A 70 3.32 -5.30 -10.50
N ALA A 71 2.61 -4.19 -10.75
CA ALA A 71 2.40 -3.70 -12.12
C ALA A 71 3.73 -3.30 -12.79
N VAL A 72 4.63 -2.65 -12.05
CA VAL A 72 5.97 -2.31 -12.54
C VAL A 72 6.79 -3.57 -12.82
N ALA A 73 6.77 -4.55 -11.91
CA ALA A 73 7.48 -5.82 -12.11
C ALA A 73 6.99 -6.58 -13.35
N ASN A 74 5.67 -6.71 -13.52
CA ASN A 74 5.08 -7.35 -14.70
C ASN A 74 5.43 -6.61 -15.99
N GLN A 75 5.47 -5.27 -15.95
CA GLN A 75 5.86 -4.47 -17.11
C GLN A 75 7.34 -4.65 -17.44
N LEU A 76 8.22 -4.71 -16.45
CA LEU A 76 9.65 -4.96 -16.65
C LEU A 76 9.92 -6.37 -17.19
N GLU A 77 9.15 -7.37 -16.76
CA GLU A 77 9.22 -8.72 -17.31
C GLU A 77 8.82 -8.73 -18.80
N THR A 78 7.70 -8.08 -19.13
CA THR A 78 7.26 -7.92 -20.53
C THR A 78 8.30 -7.16 -21.37
N ASP A 79 8.85 -6.09 -20.83
CA ASP A 79 9.86 -5.28 -21.52
C ASP A 79 11.19 -6.04 -21.67
N ALA A 80 11.52 -6.95 -20.77
CA ALA A 80 12.67 -7.83 -20.91
C ALA A 80 12.49 -8.86 -22.03
N GLU A 81 11.27 -9.37 -22.25
CA GLU A 81 10.95 -10.23 -23.39
C GLU A 81 11.05 -9.45 -24.71
N ASP A 82 10.46 -8.25 -24.78
CA ASP A 82 10.58 -7.37 -25.94
C ASP A 82 12.05 -7.01 -26.22
N ALA A 83 12.85 -6.77 -25.16
CA ALA A 83 14.28 -6.49 -25.27
C ALA A 83 15.06 -7.66 -25.91
N ASN A 84 14.68 -8.91 -25.60
CA ASN A 84 15.25 -10.10 -26.26
C ASN A 84 14.98 -10.04 -27.77
N ASP A 85 13.71 -9.84 -28.14
CA ASP A 85 13.26 -9.87 -29.53
C ASP A 85 13.91 -8.78 -30.37
N VAL A 86 13.99 -7.54 -29.87
CA VAL A 86 14.62 -6.44 -30.61
C VAL A 86 16.13 -6.65 -30.78
N CYS A 87 16.80 -7.25 -29.79
CA CYS A 87 18.21 -7.60 -29.90
C CYS A 87 18.45 -8.73 -30.89
N GLU A 88 17.60 -9.76 -30.91
CA GLU A 88 17.65 -10.84 -31.92
C GLU A 88 17.39 -10.31 -33.34
N GLN A 89 16.40 -9.43 -33.49
CA GLN A 89 16.14 -8.77 -34.78
C GLN A 89 17.34 -7.95 -35.23
N ARG A 90 17.96 -7.19 -34.31
CA ARG A 90 19.16 -6.41 -34.64
C ARG A 90 20.33 -7.30 -35.04
N LEU A 91 20.51 -8.45 -34.38
CA LEU A 91 21.50 -9.45 -34.77
C LEU A 91 21.23 -9.95 -36.19
N LYS A 92 19.99 -10.34 -36.50
CA LYS A 92 19.59 -10.81 -37.84
C LYS A 92 19.74 -9.73 -38.91
N GLN A 93 19.50 -8.45 -38.59
CA GLN A 93 19.79 -7.36 -39.53
C GLN A 93 21.28 -7.26 -39.86
N LYS A 94 22.17 -7.51 -38.89
CA LYS A 94 23.63 -7.46 -39.10
C LYS A 94 24.18 -8.76 -39.70
N LEU A 95 23.57 -9.89 -39.35
CA LEU A 95 23.92 -11.25 -39.76
C LEU A 95 22.63 -11.99 -40.17
N PRO A 96 22.15 -11.80 -41.42
CA PRO A 96 20.86 -12.34 -41.88
C PRO A 96 20.72 -13.86 -41.80
N THR A 97 21.85 -14.55 -41.83
CA THR A 97 21.97 -16.01 -41.81
C THR A 97 22.18 -16.55 -40.39
N ALA A 98 22.19 -15.68 -39.37
CA ALA A 98 22.33 -16.08 -37.98
C ALA A 98 21.07 -16.81 -37.50
N VAL A 99 21.28 -17.97 -36.87
CA VAL A 99 20.23 -18.76 -36.23
C VAL A 99 20.39 -18.61 -34.72
N VAL A 100 19.46 -17.88 -34.09
CA VAL A 100 19.44 -17.73 -32.63
C VAL A 100 18.90 -19.02 -32.00
N LYS A 101 19.53 -19.47 -30.91
CA LYS A 101 19.03 -20.60 -30.14
C LYS A 101 17.86 -20.16 -29.26
N ALA A 102 16.69 -20.72 -29.50
CA ALA A 102 15.49 -20.46 -28.70
C ALA A 102 15.76 -20.69 -27.19
N ALA A 103 15.13 -19.87 -26.36
CA ALA A 103 15.23 -19.90 -24.90
C ALA A 103 16.66 -19.75 -24.34
N LYS A 104 17.60 -19.20 -25.12
CA LYS A 104 18.95 -18.86 -24.67
C LYS A 104 19.24 -17.36 -24.67
N THR A 105 18.28 -16.54 -25.10
CA THR A 105 18.35 -15.09 -25.03
C THR A 105 17.71 -14.62 -23.73
N VAL A 106 18.46 -13.86 -22.93
CA VAL A 106 18.03 -13.36 -21.63
C VAL A 106 18.40 -11.89 -21.52
N SER A 107 17.44 -11.08 -21.10
CA SER A 107 17.61 -9.66 -20.82
C SER A 107 17.55 -9.39 -19.32
N THR A 108 18.37 -8.45 -18.86
CA THR A 108 18.35 -7.98 -17.48
C THR A 108 18.20 -6.47 -17.49
N TYR A 109 17.20 -5.97 -16.75
CA TYR A 109 17.00 -4.54 -16.60
C TYR A 109 18.10 -3.92 -15.75
N LYS A 110 18.56 -2.74 -16.17
CA LYS A 110 19.62 -1.99 -15.52
C LYS A 110 19.10 -0.61 -15.12
N GLU A 111 18.77 -0.47 -13.83
CA GLU A 111 18.15 0.74 -13.28
C GLU A 111 18.99 2.01 -13.49
N SER A 112 20.33 1.88 -13.53
CA SER A 112 21.23 3.04 -13.61
C SER A 112 21.05 3.89 -14.87
N ASP A 113 20.67 3.28 -15.98
CA ASP A 113 20.51 3.94 -17.29
C ASP A 113 19.20 3.58 -17.99
N GLY A 114 18.32 2.82 -17.32
CA GLY A 114 17.04 2.37 -17.86
C GLY A 114 17.16 1.43 -19.06
N SER A 115 18.32 0.79 -19.23
CA SER A 115 18.57 -0.13 -20.34
C SER A 115 18.30 -1.58 -19.96
N PHE A 116 18.15 -2.43 -20.98
CA PHE A 116 18.15 -3.87 -20.87
C PHE A 116 19.46 -4.38 -21.47
N ASP A 117 20.24 -5.09 -20.66
CA ASP A 117 21.40 -5.82 -21.13
C ASP A 117 20.98 -7.25 -21.50
N THR A 118 21.04 -7.54 -22.80
CA THR A 118 20.64 -8.82 -23.38
C THR A 118 21.86 -9.64 -23.76
N THR A 119 21.86 -10.91 -23.39
CA THR A 119 22.84 -11.89 -23.89
C THR A 119 22.10 -13.06 -24.52
N GLY A 120 22.63 -13.59 -25.62
CA GLY A 120 22.06 -14.76 -26.27
C GLY A 120 23.09 -15.55 -27.05
N VAL A 121 22.65 -16.65 -27.64
CA VAL A 121 23.53 -17.58 -28.36
C VAL A 121 23.02 -17.79 -29.78
N TYR A 122 23.91 -17.76 -30.76
CA TYR A 122 23.57 -17.97 -32.17
C TYR A 122 24.62 -18.82 -32.89
N THR A 123 24.26 -19.38 -34.03
CA THR A 123 25.18 -19.96 -35.02
C THR A 123 25.05 -19.21 -36.34
N ASN A 124 26.07 -19.30 -37.21
CA ASN A 124 26.00 -18.73 -38.55
C ASN A 124 26.57 -19.73 -39.58
N PRO A 125 25.75 -20.71 -40.01
CA PRO A 125 26.20 -21.79 -40.88
C PRO A 125 26.74 -21.30 -42.23
N ASP A 126 26.17 -20.24 -42.80
CA ASP A 126 26.58 -19.70 -44.10
C ASP A 126 27.95 -19.00 -44.06
N LYS A 127 28.43 -18.64 -42.85
CA LYS A 127 29.80 -18.17 -42.63
C LYS A 127 30.76 -19.28 -42.21
N GLY A 128 30.32 -20.54 -42.21
CA GLY A 128 31.07 -21.68 -41.71
C GLY A 128 31.10 -21.79 -40.18
N ASP A 129 30.42 -20.89 -39.46
CA ASP A 129 30.38 -20.86 -38.01
C ASP A 129 29.23 -21.73 -37.49
N THR A 130 29.49 -23.04 -37.37
CA THR A 130 28.55 -24.01 -36.79
C THR A 130 28.65 -24.10 -35.27
N ILE A 131 29.71 -23.54 -34.69
CA ILE A 131 29.93 -23.47 -33.24
C ILE A 131 29.03 -22.35 -32.67
N PRO A 132 28.29 -22.60 -31.58
CA PRO A 132 27.49 -21.57 -30.94
C PRO A 132 28.36 -20.41 -30.44
N MET A 133 28.08 -19.21 -30.92
CA MET A 133 28.70 -17.94 -30.50
C MET A 133 27.75 -17.17 -29.59
N GLN A 134 28.30 -16.35 -28.72
CA GLN A 134 27.49 -15.44 -27.90
C GLN A 134 27.31 -14.10 -28.63
N PHE A 135 26.12 -13.52 -28.50
CA PHE A 135 25.90 -12.11 -28.79
C PHE A 135 25.50 -11.37 -27.52
N ALA A 136 25.91 -10.12 -27.43
CA ALA A 136 25.51 -9.22 -26.36
C ALA A 136 24.93 -7.95 -26.98
N CYS A 137 23.95 -7.38 -26.31
CA CYS A 137 23.19 -6.25 -26.79
C CYS A 137 22.76 -5.40 -25.59
N SER A 138 22.68 -4.09 -25.79
CA SER A 138 22.03 -3.18 -24.86
C SER A 138 20.89 -2.50 -25.59
N SER A 139 19.70 -2.48 -25.00
CA SER A 139 18.53 -1.84 -25.58
C SER A 139 17.89 -0.88 -24.60
N ILE A 140 17.37 0.24 -25.10
CA ILE A 140 16.64 1.24 -24.30
C ILE A 140 15.29 1.44 -24.96
N LYS A 141 14.22 1.22 -24.20
CA LYS A 141 12.85 1.48 -24.65
C LYS A 141 12.63 2.99 -24.71
N GLY A 142 12.23 3.48 -25.87
CA GLY A 142 11.77 4.85 -26.08
C GLY A 142 10.29 4.97 -25.74
N ASN A 143 9.57 5.77 -26.52
CA ASN A 143 8.11 5.87 -26.38
C ASN A 143 7.42 4.71 -27.10
N ASP A 144 6.36 4.18 -26.47
CA ASP A 144 5.50 3.09 -26.92
C ASP A 144 6.24 1.80 -27.31
N LYS A 145 6.62 1.69 -28.60
CA LYS A 145 7.22 0.52 -29.25
C LYS A 145 8.58 0.80 -29.89
N SER A 146 9.12 2.00 -29.70
CA SER A 146 10.43 2.36 -30.25
C SER A 146 11.54 1.85 -29.33
N TRP A 147 12.60 1.28 -29.92
CA TRP A 147 13.75 0.76 -29.19
C TRP A 147 15.04 1.27 -29.81
N ASN A 148 15.95 1.77 -28.97
CA ASN A 148 17.33 2.03 -29.35
C ASN A 148 18.15 0.79 -29.01
N VAL A 149 18.76 0.16 -30.00
CA VAL A 149 19.41 -1.15 -29.85
C VAL A 149 20.87 -1.10 -30.28
N PHE A 150 21.76 -1.46 -29.37
CA PHE A 150 23.20 -1.44 -29.55
C PHE A 150 23.78 -2.85 -29.40
N LEU A 151 24.19 -3.47 -30.51
CA LEU A 151 24.94 -4.72 -30.45
C LEU A 151 26.34 -4.45 -29.90
N LYS A 152 26.67 -5.06 -28.78
CA LYS A 152 28.04 -5.11 -28.25
C LYS A 152 28.83 -6.13 -29.08
N SER A 153 30.12 -5.89 -29.29
CA SER A 153 30.98 -6.76 -30.10
C SER A 153 30.78 -8.23 -29.73
N THR A 154 30.54 -9.08 -30.73
CA THR A 154 30.42 -10.53 -30.56
C THR A 154 31.80 -11.11 -30.24
N SER A 155 32.04 -11.49 -28.99
CA SER A 155 33.24 -12.25 -28.61
C SER A 155 33.06 -13.72 -28.99
N ARG A 156 34.05 -14.28 -29.68
CA ARG A 156 34.17 -15.72 -29.95
C ARG A 156 34.49 -16.49 -28.68
#